data_AF-A0A9E3XAY1-F1
#
_entry.id   AF-A0A9E3XAY1-F1
#
_cell.length_a   1.000
_cell.length_b   1.000
_cell.length_c   1.000
_cell.angle_alpha   90.00
_cell.angle_beta   90.00
_cell.angle_gamma   90.00
#
_symmetry.space_group_name_H-M   'P 1'
#
loop_
_entity.id
_entity.type
_entity.pdbx_description
1 polymer ?
#
loop_
_entity_poly.entity_id
_entity_poly.type
_entity_poly.pdbx_seq_one_letter_code
_entity_poly.pdbx_strand_id
1 'polypeptide(L)'
;IHPLKDDKILSDWNGLMIAAFAKAAQAFDHPDYAAAAGKAADFVLAELRGDNGRLRHRYREGEVAGDGYLDDYAFMIWGLIDLYETVFDVKYLQAALELNEVLLKHFWDAENGGFFFTADDGEALLVRKKEVYDGATPSGNSVMMLNLLRLGRLCGKPEFEAKAAQIGSAFAGNVMQYPSGYTLLMCALDFAAGPGREIVIAGEPGAEDTRALIRAVHQEFLPGRVLLLRPAGAAEPEIARLAPYAAAMTAIDGRAAAYVCRNYACELPVVEVGELKELLGK
;
A
#
# COMPACT_ATOMS: atom_id res chain seq x y z
N ILE A 1 7.56 37.60 14.26
CA ILE A 1 6.46 37.24 13.32
C ILE A 1 6.77 35.85 12.81
N HIS A 2 5.98 34.84 13.18
CA HIS A 2 6.13 33.50 12.60
C HIS A 2 5.47 33.48 11.21
N PRO A 3 5.97 32.68 10.24
CA PRO A 3 5.29 32.48 8.98
C PRO A 3 3.87 31.96 9.22
N LEU A 4 2.92 32.40 8.39
CA LEU A 4 1.59 31.78 8.37
C LEU A 4 1.74 30.30 8.02
N LYS A 5 1.07 29.45 8.79
CA LYS A 5 1.01 28.02 8.55
C LYS A 5 -0.26 27.74 7.75
N ASP A 6 -0.14 26.99 6.65
CA ASP A 6 -1.33 26.36 6.06
C ASP A 6 -1.78 25.24 7.02
N ASP A 7 -2.97 25.41 7.57
CA ASP A 7 -3.60 24.55 8.57
C ASP A 7 -4.61 23.57 7.96
N LYS A 8 -4.70 23.52 6.62
CA LYS A 8 -5.50 22.51 5.92
C LYS A 8 -4.89 21.12 6.11
N ILE A 9 -5.78 20.15 6.28
CA ILE A 9 -5.46 18.73 6.22
C ILE A 9 -5.89 18.27 4.83
N LEU A 10 -4.92 17.84 4.02
CA LEU A 10 -5.16 17.36 2.65
C LEU A 10 -4.98 15.84 2.57
N SER A 11 -5.88 15.14 1.90
CA SER A 11 -5.86 13.67 1.83
C SER A 11 -4.58 13.15 1.17
N ASP A 12 -4.19 13.73 0.03
CA ASP A 12 -2.93 13.44 -0.68
C ASP A 12 -1.68 13.55 0.22
N TRP A 13 -1.43 14.71 0.84
CA TRP A 13 -0.27 14.96 1.68
C TRP A 13 -0.26 14.10 2.94
N ASN A 14 -1.43 13.82 3.51
CA ASN A 14 -1.52 12.89 4.64
C ASN A 14 -1.21 11.47 4.21
N GLY A 15 -1.61 11.02 3.03
CA GLY A 15 -1.23 9.73 2.48
C GLY A 15 0.28 9.53 2.41
N LEU A 16 1.00 10.53 1.86
CA LEU A 16 2.47 10.52 1.81
C LEU A 16 3.10 10.56 3.20
N MET A 17 2.54 11.35 4.12
CA MET A 17 3.03 11.43 5.50
C MET A 17 2.85 10.09 6.23
N ILE A 18 1.68 9.47 6.13
CA ILE A 18 1.39 8.16 6.71
C ILE A 18 2.38 7.12 6.20
N ALA A 19 2.63 7.07 4.89
CA ALA A 19 3.63 6.17 4.29
C ALA A 19 5.03 6.39 4.86
N ALA A 20 5.46 7.66 4.98
CA ALA A 20 6.76 8.01 5.53
C ALA A 20 6.92 7.60 7.00
N PHE A 21 5.92 7.89 7.84
CA PHE A 21 5.94 7.55 9.26
C PHE A 21 5.84 6.04 9.49
N ALA A 22 5.04 5.32 8.70
CA ALA A 22 4.97 3.86 8.73
C ALA A 22 6.34 3.24 8.39
N LYS A 23 6.99 3.68 7.31
CA LYS A 23 8.35 3.23 6.95
C LYS A 23 9.39 3.58 8.01
N ALA A 24 9.30 4.76 8.60
CA ALA A 24 10.19 5.17 9.70
C ALA A 24 9.99 4.27 10.93
N ALA A 25 8.76 3.93 11.28
CA ALA A 25 8.47 3.00 12.37
C ALA A 25 9.10 1.62 12.12
N GLN A 26 8.98 1.08 10.89
CA GLN A 26 9.60 -0.19 10.49
C GLN A 26 11.14 -0.13 10.60
N ALA A 27 11.76 0.91 10.05
CA ALA A 27 13.22 1.02 9.99
C ALA A 27 13.88 1.30 11.35
N PHE A 28 13.23 2.09 12.21
CA PHE A 28 13.80 2.54 13.49
C PHE A 28 13.24 1.82 14.72
N ASP A 29 12.27 0.90 14.54
CA ASP A 29 11.54 0.24 15.63
C ASP A 29 10.97 1.25 16.65
N HIS A 30 10.38 2.34 16.12
CA HIS A 30 9.93 3.48 16.93
C HIS A 30 8.39 3.60 16.93
N PRO A 31 7.71 3.18 18.02
CA PRO A 31 6.25 3.04 18.04
C PRO A 31 5.50 4.38 17.88
N ASP A 32 6.08 5.50 18.32
CA ASP A 32 5.42 6.81 18.18
C ASP A 32 5.20 7.21 16.71
N TYR A 33 6.05 6.74 15.79
CA TYR A 33 5.84 7.01 14.37
C TYR A 33 4.64 6.25 13.83
N ALA A 34 4.48 4.99 14.22
CA ALA A 34 3.31 4.19 13.87
C ALA A 34 2.03 4.77 14.50
N ALA A 35 2.09 5.25 15.74
CA ALA A 35 0.97 5.90 16.40
C ALA A 35 0.54 7.21 15.70
N ALA A 36 1.51 8.03 15.28
CA ALA A 36 1.22 9.25 14.51
C ALA A 36 0.59 8.94 13.15
N ALA A 37 1.12 7.95 12.42
CA ALA A 37 0.55 7.49 11.15
C ALA A 37 -0.87 6.94 11.32
N GLY A 38 -1.10 6.10 12.34
CA GLY A 38 -2.41 5.55 12.67
C GLY A 38 -3.44 6.63 12.99
N LYS A 39 -3.07 7.61 13.83
CA LYS A 39 -3.94 8.75 14.14
C LYS A 39 -4.33 9.55 12.91
N ALA A 40 -3.39 9.79 11.99
CA ALA A 40 -3.66 10.52 10.76
C ALA A 40 -4.54 9.71 9.79
N ALA A 41 -4.27 8.41 9.63
CA ALA A 41 -5.07 7.52 8.81
C ALA A 41 -6.51 7.44 9.33
N ASP A 42 -6.69 7.23 10.63
CA ASP A 42 -8.01 7.17 11.27
C ASP A 42 -8.77 8.50 11.12
N PHE A 43 -8.09 9.64 11.25
CA PHE A 43 -8.71 10.94 11.01
C PHE A 43 -9.20 11.11 9.57
N VAL A 44 -8.35 10.80 8.56
CA VAL A 44 -8.74 10.93 7.15
C VAL A 44 -9.89 9.96 6.83
N LEU A 45 -9.83 8.73 7.31
CA LEU A 45 -10.89 7.75 7.09
C LEU A 45 -12.21 8.11 7.79
N ALA A 46 -12.17 8.83 8.92
CA ALA A 46 -13.37 9.25 9.64
C ALA A 46 -13.98 10.54 9.12
N GLU A 47 -13.16 11.56 8.82
CA GLU A 47 -13.63 12.92 8.53
C GLU A 47 -13.65 13.23 7.02
N LEU A 48 -12.74 12.63 6.26
CA LEU A 48 -12.56 12.94 4.83
C LEU A 48 -13.14 11.85 3.93
N ARG A 49 -13.54 10.70 4.45
CA ARG A 49 -14.27 9.67 3.70
C ARG A 49 -15.77 9.82 3.96
N GLY A 50 -16.52 10.21 2.93
CA GLY A 50 -17.97 10.34 3.03
C GLY A 50 -18.68 8.98 3.10
N ASP A 51 -19.97 9.00 3.45
CA ASP A 51 -20.82 7.81 3.57
C ASP A 51 -20.91 6.96 2.29
N ASN A 52 -20.67 7.57 1.13
CA ASN A 52 -20.60 6.89 -0.17
C ASN A 52 -19.23 6.22 -0.42
N GLY A 53 -18.34 6.22 0.57
CA GLY A 53 -16.99 5.65 0.51
C GLY A 53 -15.96 6.53 -0.18
N ARG A 54 -16.32 7.72 -0.68
CA ARG A 54 -15.43 8.60 -1.46
C ARG A 54 -14.64 9.54 -0.56
N LEU A 55 -13.38 9.75 -0.91
CA LEU A 55 -12.54 10.77 -0.29
C LEU A 55 -12.91 12.18 -0.74
N ARG A 56 -12.75 13.09 0.21
CA ARG A 56 -12.74 14.54 0.05
C ARG A 56 -11.29 15.02 0.05
N HIS A 57 -11.02 16.10 -0.67
CA HIS A 57 -9.65 16.56 -0.83
C HIS A 57 -9.12 17.25 0.44
N ARG A 58 -9.94 18.08 1.10
CA ARG A 58 -9.48 18.90 2.23
C ARG A 58 -10.43 18.94 3.42
N TYR A 59 -9.83 19.11 4.59
CA TYR A 59 -10.46 19.49 5.84
C TYR A 59 -9.81 20.76 6.39
N ARG A 60 -10.60 21.70 6.89
CA ARG A 60 -10.11 22.86 7.62
C ARG A 60 -11.17 23.36 8.62
N GLU A 61 -10.81 23.48 9.90
CA GLU A 61 -11.67 24.07 10.93
C GLU A 61 -13.12 23.51 10.98
N GLY A 62 -13.28 22.20 10.79
CA GLY A 62 -14.59 21.53 10.78
C GLY A 62 -15.30 21.52 9.42
N GLU A 63 -14.74 22.19 8.41
CA GLU A 63 -15.24 22.18 7.04
C GLU A 63 -14.52 21.12 6.21
N VAL A 64 -15.30 20.21 5.61
CA VAL A 64 -14.84 19.23 4.63
C VAL A 64 -15.25 19.70 3.23
N ALA A 65 -14.29 19.82 2.31
CA ALA A 65 -14.55 20.38 0.97
C ALA A 65 -13.66 19.77 -0.12
N GLY A 66 -14.12 19.91 -1.37
CA GLY A 66 -13.45 19.39 -2.56
C GLY A 66 -13.65 17.89 -2.77
N ASP A 67 -13.95 17.49 -4.01
CA ASP A 67 -13.94 16.08 -4.39
C ASP A 67 -12.50 15.56 -4.41
N GLY A 68 -12.28 14.31 -3.98
CA GLY A 68 -10.96 13.69 -4.04
C GLY A 68 -10.50 13.47 -5.48
N TYR A 69 -9.24 13.78 -5.73
CA TYR A 69 -8.52 13.53 -6.98
C TYR A 69 -7.77 12.20 -6.93
N LEU A 70 -7.28 11.72 -8.08
CA LEU A 70 -6.48 10.50 -8.16
C LEU A 70 -5.37 10.44 -7.10
N ASP A 71 -4.66 11.54 -6.89
CA ASP A 71 -3.54 11.61 -5.95
C ASP A 71 -4.00 11.43 -4.49
N ASP A 72 -5.17 11.95 -4.12
CA ASP A 72 -5.74 11.76 -2.77
C ASP A 72 -5.94 10.27 -2.48
N TYR A 73 -6.50 9.52 -3.42
CA TYR A 73 -6.69 8.07 -3.26
C TYR A 73 -5.38 7.33 -3.37
N ALA A 74 -4.55 7.62 -4.38
CA ALA A 74 -3.32 6.90 -4.64
C ALA A 74 -2.36 6.98 -3.44
N PHE A 75 -2.18 8.17 -2.88
CA PHE A 75 -1.27 8.37 -1.75
C PHE A 75 -1.87 7.82 -0.45
N MET A 76 -3.19 7.94 -0.24
CA MET A 76 -3.84 7.31 0.91
C MET A 76 -3.75 5.79 0.86
N ILE A 77 -4.01 5.16 -0.27
CA ILE A 77 -3.85 3.70 -0.45
C ILE A 77 -2.40 3.30 -0.16
N TRP A 78 -1.42 4.04 -0.67
CA TRP A 78 -0.01 3.77 -0.38
C TRP A 78 0.28 3.85 1.12
N GLY A 79 -0.14 4.93 1.79
CA GLY A 79 0.02 5.09 3.23
C GLY A 79 -0.65 3.98 4.03
N LEU A 80 -1.87 3.56 3.65
CA LEU A 80 -2.61 2.50 4.33
C LEU A 80 -1.95 1.13 4.18
N ILE A 81 -1.38 0.81 3.00
CA ILE A 81 -0.61 -0.43 2.81
C ILE A 81 0.65 -0.40 3.68
N ASP A 82 1.42 0.69 3.66
CA ASP A 82 2.64 0.83 4.48
C ASP A 82 2.30 0.75 5.98
N LEU A 83 1.21 1.37 6.41
CA LEU A 83 0.73 1.32 7.79
C LEU A 83 0.29 -0.08 8.19
N TYR A 84 -0.46 -0.79 7.34
CA TYR A 84 -0.81 -2.20 7.57
C TYR A 84 0.44 -3.07 7.75
N GLU A 85 1.45 -2.95 6.87
CA GLU A 85 2.70 -3.72 6.99
C GLU A 85 3.55 -3.32 8.22
N THR A 86 3.14 -2.27 8.94
CA THR A 86 3.78 -1.80 10.18
C THR A 86 3.05 -2.32 11.42
N VAL A 87 1.73 -2.15 11.50
CA VAL A 87 0.94 -2.43 12.71
C VAL A 87 0.03 -3.65 12.60
N PHE A 88 -0.13 -4.19 11.39
CA PHE A 88 -0.93 -5.37 11.07
C PHE A 88 -2.40 -5.30 11.48
N ASP A 89 -2.94 -4.08 11.59
CA ASP A 89 -4.37 -3.86 11.76
C ASP A 89 -5.08 -3.98 10.41
N VAL A 90 -5.89 -5.03 10.26
CA VAL A 90 -6.55 -5.42 9.02
C VAL A 90 -7.45 -4.32 8.46
N LYS A 91 -7.96 -3.42 9.32
CA LYS A 91 -8.81 -2.29 8.90
C LYS A 91 -8.13 -1.40 7.85
N TYR A 92 -6.81 -1.23 7.93
CA TYR A 92 -6.08 -0.36 6.99
C TYR A 92 -5.94 -1.01 5.62
N LEU A 93 -5.67 -2.32 5.56
CA LEU A 93 -5.66 -3.05 4.29
C LEU A 93 -7.06 -3.11 3.66
N GLN A 94 -8.09 -3.33 4.47
CA GLN A 94 -9.48 -3.28 4.04
C GLN A 94 -9.83 -1.90 3.45
N ALA A 95 -9.50 -0.81 4.15
CA ALA A 95 -9.72 0.54 3.66
C ALA A 95 -8.96 0.82 2.35
N ALA A 96 -7.72 0.33 2.21
CA ALA A 96 -6.95 0.45 0.97
C ALA A 96 -7.65 -0.25 -0.22
N LEU A 97 -8.21 -1.43 0.00
CA LEU A 97 -8.99 -2.15 -1.01
C LEU A 97 -10.26 -1.39 -1.41
N GLU A 98 -11.01 -0.87 -0.44
CA GLU A 98 -12.24 -0.11 -0.69
C GLU A 98 -11.97 1.18 -1.48
N LEU A 99 -10.91 1.91 -1.13
CA LEU A 99 -10.48 3.10 -1.88
C LEU A 99 -10.01 2.75 -3.29
N ASN A 100 -9.32 1.62 -3.46
CA ASN A 100 -8.93 1.12 -4.78
C ASN A 100 -10.16 0.77 -5.64
N GLU A 101 -11.21 0.19 -5.07
CA GLU A 101 -12.46 -0.08 -5.78
C GLU A 101 -13.14 1.20 -6.26
N VAL A 102 -13.11 2.27 -5.46
CA VAL A 102 -13.60 3.60 -5.88
C VAL A 102 -12.82 4.12 -7.10
N LEU A 103 -11.49 4.02 -7.08
CA LEU A 103 -10.65 4.41 -8.21
C LEU A 103 -10.96 3.59 -9.48
N LEU A 104 -11.05 2.26 -9.34
CA LEU A 104 -11.37 1.38 -10.46
C LEU A 104 -12.75 1.69 -11.07
N LYS A 105 -13.71 2.11 -10.24
CA LYS A 105 -15.06 2.45 -10.69
C LYS A 105 -15.15 3.80 -11.39
N HIS A 106 -14.55 4.84 -10.81
CA HIS A 106 -14.81 6.22 -11.22
C HIS A 106 -13.66 6.87 -12.00
N PHE A 107 -12.45 6.34 -11.90
CA PHE A 107 -11.23 6.97 -12.44
C PHE A 107 -10.57 6.14 -13.54
N TRP A 108 -10.84 4.83 -13.62
CA TRP A 108 -10.21 3.95 -14.61
C TRP A 108 -10.63 4.26 -16.05
N ASP A 109 -9.65 4.36 -16.95
CA ASP A 109 -9.87 4.42 -18.39
C ASP A 109 -9.94 2.99 -18.96
N ALA A 110 -11.15 2.52 -19.25
CA ALA A 110 -11.38 1.19 -19.81
C ALA A 110 -10.86 1.02 -21.24
N GLU A 111 -10.68 2.11 -21.99
CA GLU A 111 -10.26 2.07 -23.39
C GLU A 111 -8.73 2.06 -23.53
N ASN A 112 -8.05 2.95 -22.81
CA ASN A 112 -6.60 3.16 -22.97
C ASN A 112 -5.77 2.80 -21.74
N GLY A 113 -6.40 2.38 -20.64
CA GLY A 113 -5.73 2.08 -19.38
C GLY A 113 -5.24 3.33 -18.63
N GLY A 114 -4.85 3.13 -17.38
CA GLY A 114 -4.51 4.23 -16.47
C GLY A 114 -5.75 4.85 -15.81
N PHE A 115 -5.49 5.76 -14.90
CA PHE A 115 -6.51 6.52 -14.18
C PHE A 115 -6.50 7.98 -14.63
N PHE A 116 -7.70 8.52 -14.81
CA PHE A 116 -7.92 9.95 -14.92
C PHE A 116 -7.67 10.65 -13.59
N PHE A 117 -7.30 11.92 -13.62
CA PHE A 117 -7.04 12.71 -12.42
C PHE A 117 -8.31 13.03 -11.62
N THR A 118 -9.44 13.24 -12.30
CA THR A 118 -10.76 13.50 -11.70
C THR A 118 -11.69 12.32 -11.91
N ALA A 119 -12.71 12.17 -11.08
CA ALA A 119 -13.78 11.19 -11.27
C ALA A 119 -14.62 11.46 -12.53
N ASP A 120 -15.33 10.44 -13.01
CA ASP A 120 -16.23 10.49 -14.17
C ASP A 120 -17.55 11.23 -13.88
N ASP A 121 -17.95 11.27 -12.63
CA ASP A 121 -19.18 11.88 -12.11
C ASP A 121 -18.91 13.16 -11.30
N GLY A 122 -17.69 13.70 -11.38
CA GLY A 122 -17.31 14.98 -10.78
C GLY A 122 -17.69 16.19 -11.65
N GLU A 123 -16.96 17.29 -11.50
CA GLU A 123 -17.13 18.47 -12.35
C GLU A 123 -17.04 18.09 -13.84
N ALA A 124 -17.97 18.61 -14.64
CA ALA A 124 -18.01 18.37 -16.08
C ALA A 124 -16.85 19.09 -16.78
N LEU A 125 -15.72 18.40 -16.90
CA LEU A 125 -14.54 18.89 -17.60
C LEU A 125 -14.60 18.56 -19.09
N LEU A 126 -14.12 19.47 -19.94
CA LEU A 126 -14.00 19.23 -21.39
C LEU A 126 -13.07 18.05 -21.70
N VAL A 127 -12.00 17.87 -20.91
CA VAL A 127 -11.05 16.78 -21.02
C VAL A 127 -10.58 16.38 -19.62
N ARG A 128 -10.67 15.09 -19.29
CA ARG A 128 -10.06 14.51 -18.09
C ARG A 128 -8.61 14.12 -18.41
N LYS A 129 -7.65 14.63 -17.64
CA LYS A 129 -6.23 14.36 -17.84
C LYS A 129 -5.81 13.05 -17.20
N LYS A 130 -4.80 12.39 -17.76
CA LYS A 130 -4.07 11.28 -17.14
C LYS A 130 -2.63 11.72 -16.96
N GLU A 131 -2.26 12.07 -15.73
CA GLU A 131 -0.89 12.46 -15.40
C GLU A 131 -0.09 11.23 -14.99
N VAL A 132 1.09 11.06 -15.57
CA VAL A 132 2.05 10.00 -15.22
C VAL A 132 3.43 10.55 -14.90
N TYR A 133 3.72 11.81 -15.26
CA TYR A 133 5.00 12.46 -14.99
C TYR A 133 5.22 12.64 -13.49
N ASP A 134 6.34 12.09 -12.98
CA ASP A 134 6.76 12.23 -11.60
C ASP A 134 7.57 13.53 -11.45
N GLY A 135 6.96 14.52 -10.79
CA GLY A 135 7.56 15.83 -10.54
C GLY A 135 8.22 15.91 -9.16
N ALA A 136 7.92 16.98 -8.42
CA ALA A 136 8.36 17.09 -7.01
C ALA A 136 7.73 15.99 -6.12
N THR A 137 6.54 15.52 -6.51
CA THR A 137 5.85 14.36 -5.97
C THR A 137 5.63 13.34 -7.10
N PRO A 138 5.51 12.04 -6.79
CA PRO A 138 5.15 11.06 -7.80
C PRO A 138 3.73 11.33 -8.32
N SER A 139 3.44 10.89 -9.54
CA SER A 139 2.09 10.96 -10.09
C SER A 139 1.19 9.88 -9.46
N GLY A 140 -0.12 10.15 -9.39
CA GLY A 140 -1.09 9.17 -8.95
C GLY A 140 -1.10 7.89 -9.79
N ASN A 141 -0.83 7.95 -11.11
CA ASN A 141 -0.72 6.74 -11.94
C ASN A 141 0.52 5.90 -11.58
N SER A 142 1.68 6.54 -11.36
CA SER A 142 2.90 5.86 -10.91
C SER A 142 2.68 5.16 -9.56
N VAL A 143 2.07 5.85 -8.59
CA VAL A 143 1.75 5.29 -7.28
C VAL A 143 0.73 4.15 -7.40
N MET A 144 -0.33 4.33 -8.20
CA MET A 144 -1.36 3.30 -8.36
C MET A 144 -0.85 2.03 -9.04
N MET A 145 0.10 2.13 -9.97
CA MET A 145 0.73 0.93 -10.54
C MET A 145 1.40 0.10 -9.44
N LEU A 146 2.17 0.74 -8.55
CA LEU A 146 2.82 0.05 -7.43
C LEU A 146 1.78 -0.47 -6.41
N ASN A 147 0.77 0.32 -6.07
CA ASN A 147 -0.27 -0.09 -5.13
C ASN A 147 -1.05 -1.30 -5.63
N LEU A 148 -1.42 -1.34 -6.92
CA LEU A 148 -2.12 -2.48 -7.51
C LEU A 148 -1.27 -3.75 -7.47
N LEU A 149 0.04 -3.65 -7.74
CA LEU A 149 0.96 -4.79 -7.59
C LEU A 149 0.99 -5.26 -6.14
N ARG A 150 1.17 -4.36 -5.17
CA ARG A 150 1.24 -4.69 -3.74
C ARG A 150 -0.08 -5.29 -3.22
N LEU A 151 -1.23 -4.69 -3.53
CA LEU A 151 -2.54 -5.21 -3.17
C LEU A 151 -2.80 -6.57 -3.83
N GLY A 152 -2.39 -6.73 -5.09
CA GLY A 152 -2.47 -8.00 -5.82
C GLY A 152 -1.71 -9.11 -5.08
N ARG A 153 -0.48 -8.84 -4.66
CA ARG A 153 0.35 -9.78 -3.90
C ARG A 153 -0.16 -10.03 -2.48
N LEU A 154 -0.55 -8.99 -1.75
CA LEU A 154 -1.07 -9.09 -0.38
C LEU A 154 -2.37 -9.90 -0.30
N CYS A 155 -3.24 -9.76 -1.31
CA CYS A 155 -4.58 -10.33 -1.27
C CYS A 155 -4.75 -11.57 -2.17
N GLY A 156 -3.74 -11.92 -2.97
CA GLY A 156 -3.83 -12.97 -3.98
C GLY A 156 -4.81 -12.63 -5.11
N LYS A 157 -4.83 -11.36 -5.55
CA LYS A 157 -5.74 -10.81 -6.57
C LYS A 157 -5.02 -10.54 -7.89
N PRO A 158 -4.88 -11.54 -8.80
CA PRO A 158 -4.16 -11.38 -10.06
C PRO A 158 -4.77 -10.31 -10.99
N GLU A 159 -6.06 -9.99 -10.82
CA GLU A 159 -6.74 -8.93 -11.55
C GLU A 159 -6.12 -7.54 -11.29
N PHE A 160 -5.56 -7.30 -10.11
CA PHE A 160 -4.88 -6.04 -9.80
C PHE A 160 -3.53 -5.95 -10.51
N GLU A 161 -2.79 -7.05 -10.60
CA GLU A 161 -1.55 -7.10 -11.40
C GLU A 161 -1.82 -6.90 -12.89
N ALA A 162 -2.92 -7.47 -13.40
CA ALA A 162 -3.36 -7.23 -14.78
C ALA A 162 -3.68 -5.75 -15.02
N LYS A 163 -4.31 -5.06 -14.06
CA LYS A 163 -4.53 -3.61 -14.12
C LYS A 163 -3.23 -2.82 -14.06
N ALA A 164 -2.28 -3.21 -13.21
CA ALA A 164 -0.96 -2.59 -13.16
C ALA A 164 -0.20 -2.73 -14.49
N ALA A 165 -0.29 -3.89 -15.15
CA ALA A 165 0.29 -4.10 -16.47
C ALA A 165 -0.36 -3.23 -17.56
N GLN A 166 -1.67 -2.96 -17.46
CA GLN A 166 -2.37 -2.03 -18.34
C GLN A 166 -1.88 -0.59 -18.16
N ILE A 167 -1.56 -0.17 -16.92
CA ILE A 167 -0.92 1.14 -16.65
C ILE A 167 0.45 1.22 -17.31
N GLY A 168 1.31 0.21 -17.08
CA GLY A 168 2.64 0.16 -17.69
C GLY A 168 2.59 0.20 -19.22
N SER A 169 1.64 -0.49 -19.84
CA SER A 169 1.44 -0.47 -21.29
C SER A 169 0.95 0.89 -21.78
N ALA A 170 -0.01 1.52 -21.08
CA ALA A 170 -0.59 2.80 -21.45
C ALA A 170 0.46 3.92 -21.52
N PHE A 171 1.45 3.87 -20.63
CA PHE A 171 2.48 4.91 -20.50
C PHE A 171 3.86 4.49 -21.01
N ALA A 172 3.99 3.31 -21.63
CA ALA A 172 5.28 2.79 -22.10
C ALA A 172 6.00 3.76 -23.06
N GLY A 173 5.26 4.42 -23.95
CA GLY A 173 5.85 5.39 -24.88
C GLY A 173 6.51 6.58 -24.17
N ASN A 174 5.83 7.14 -23.16
CA ASN A 174 6.36 8.23 -22.34
C ASN A 174 7.62 7.80 -21.58
N VAL A 175 7.55 6.64 -20.93
CA VAL A 175 8.63 6.11 -20.08
C VAL A 175 9.87 5.79 -20.92
N MET A 176 9.71 5.15 -22.08
CA MET A 176 10.82 4.83 -22.97
C MET A 176 11.53 6.07 -23.52
N GLN A 177 10.80 7.17 -23.70
CA GLN A 177 11.38 8.43 -24.19
C GLN A 177 12.17 9.17 -23.11
N TYR A 178 11.71 9.14 -21.84
CA TYR A 178 12.36 9.87 -20.74
C TYR A 178 12.20 9.17 -19.39
N PRO A 179 12.90 8.04 -19.13
CA PRO A 179 12.67 7.23 -17.92
C PRO A 179 12.85 7.97 -16.60
N SER A 180 13.78 8.93 -16.53
CA SER A 180 14.06 9.69 -15.31
C SER A 180 12.96 10.68 -14.91
N GLY A 181 11.96 10.91 -15.78
CA GLY A 181 10.73 11.64 -15.44
C GLY A 181 9.61 10.76 -14.86
N TYR A 182 9.83 9.46 -14.70
CA TYR A 182 8.80 8.49 -14.28
C TYR A 182 9.36 7.51 -13.25
N THR A 183 10.12 8.02 -12.28
CA THR A 183 10.94 7.21 -11.36
C THR A 183 10.14 6.24 -10.50
N LEU A 184 8.96 6.63 -10.01
CA LEU A 184 8.14 5.72 -9.21
C LEU A 184 7.46 4.65 -10.07
N LEU A 185 7.08 5.01 -11.30
CA LEU A 185 6.58 4.01 -12.26
C LEU A 185 7.70 3.02 -12.64
N MET A 186 8.94 3.47 -12.75
CA MET A 186 10.10 2.59 -12.92
C MET A 186 10.30 1.67 -11.70
N CYS A 187 10.07 2.14 -10.47
CA CYS A 187 10.05 1.27 -9.28
C CYS A 187 8.91 0.23 -9.35
N ALA A 188 7.74 0.61 -9.86
CA ALA A 188 6.64 -0.34 -10.06
C ALA A 188 6.97 -1.39 -11.13
N LEU A 189 7.67 -1.00 -12.20
CA LEU A 189 8.20 -1.92 -13.21
C LEU A 189 9.24 -2.88 -12.63
N ASP A 190 10.17 -2.38 -11.80
CA ASP A 190 11.15 -3.21 -11.07
C ASP A 190 10.45 -4.22 -10.15
N PHE A 191 9.45 -3.77 -9.38
CA PHE A 191 8.61 -4.64 -8.55
C PHE A 191 7.94 -5.74 -9.38
N ALA A 192 7.36 -5.40 -10.53
CA ALA A 192 6.68 -6.35 -11.41
C ALA A 192 7.65 -7.33 -12.09
N ALA A 193 8.86 -6.88 -12.46
CA ALA A 193 9.90 -7.71 -13.07
C ALA A 193 10.52 -8.70 -12.05
N GLY A 194 10.58 -8.30 -10.79
CA GLY A 194 11.02 -9.12 -9.68
C GLY A 194 12.55 -9.21 -9.50
N PRO A 195 13.01 -9.99 -8.51
CA PRO A 195 12.23 -10.99 -7.77
C PRO A 195 11.33 -10.37 -6.69
N GLY A 196 10.01 -10.60 -6.82
CA GLY A 196 9.03 -10.31 -5.78
C GLY A 196 9.12 -11.32 -4.63
N ARG A 197 8.80 -10.88 -3.41
CA ARG A 197 8.74 -11.73 -2.21
C ARG A 197 7.43 -11.50 -1.47
N GLU A 198 6.58 -12.51 -1.41
CA GLU A 198 5.43 -12.50 -0.53
C GLU A 198 5.82 -13.17 0.79
N ILE A 199 5.85 -12.39 1.88
CA ILE A 199 6.28 -12.88 3.19
C ILE A 199 5.05 -12.96 4.10
N VAL A 200 4.76 -14.15 4.62
CA VAL A 200 3.73 -14.35 5.63
C VAL A 200 4.38 -14.80 6.93
N ILE A 201 4.15 -14.04 8.00
CA ILE A 201 4.55 -14.45 9.35
C ILE A 201 3.30 -14.99 10.03
N ALA A 202 3.33 -16.26 10.42
CA ALA A 202 2.27 -16.91 11.18
C ALA A 202 2.69 -16.98 12.65
N GLY A 203 2.03 -16.24 13.53
CA GLY A 203 2.43 -16.14 14.94
C GLY A 203 1.55 -15.19 15.75
N GLU A 204 1.63 -15.24 17.07
CA GLU A 204 0.90 -14.32 17.95
C GLU A 204 1.54 -12.92 17.86
N PRO A 205 0.79 -11.84 17.51
CA PRO A 205 1.36 -10.51 17.27
C PRO A 205 2.24 -9.96 18.41
N GLY A 206 1.90 -10.29 19.66
CA GLY A 206 2.63 -9.84 20.85
C GLY A 206 3.79 -10.75 21.28
N ALA A 207 3.94 -11.93 20.69
CA ALA A 207 4.99 -12.87 21.07
C ALA A 207 6.37 -12.45 20.53
N GLU A 208 7.42 -12.70 21.31
CA GLU A 208 8.77 -12.20 21.00
C GLU A 208 9.36 -12.85 19.74
N ASP A 209 9.04 -14.11 19.47
CA ASP A 209 9.45 -14.83 18.26
C ASP A 209 8.81 -14.20 16.99
N THR A 210 7.53 -13.86 17.06
CA THR A 210 6.80 -13.18 15.98
C THR A 210 7.39 -11.80 15.73
N ARG A 211 7.62 -11.02 16.79
CA ARG A 211 8.26 -9.69 16.69
C ARG A 211 9.68 -9.77 16.14
N ALA A 212 10.44 -10.80 16.50
CA ALA A 212 11.79 -11.01 15.99
C ALA A 212 11.80 -11.28 14.49
N LEU A 213 10.90 -12.12 13.97
CA LEU A 213 10.75 -12.36 12.53
C LEU A 213 10.29 -11.09 11.79
N ILE A 214 9.32 -10.35 12.33
CA ILE A 214 8.85 -9.08 11.73
C ILE A 214 10.00 -8.08 11.64
N ARG A 215 10.75 -7.86 12.74
CA ARG A 215 11.90 -6.94 12.76
C ARG A 215 12.97 -7.35 11.75
N ALA A 216 13.22 -8.65 11.59
CA ALA A 216 14.18 -9.13 10.60
C ALA A 216 13.78 -8.77 9.16
N VAL A 217 12.48 -8.76 8.84
CA VAL A 217 11.99 -8.30 7.54
C VAL A 217 12.05 -6.78 7.41
N HIS A 218 11.67 -6.04 8.46
CA HIS A 218 11.63 -4.57 8.44
C HIS A 218 13.02 -3.93 8.36
N GLN A 219 14.05 -4.55 8.94
CA GLN A 219 15.43 -4.05 8.92
C GLN A 219 16.14 -4.22 7.57
N GLU A 220 15.56 -5.00 6.65
CA GLU A 220 16.14 -5.26 5.35
C GLU A 220 15.47 -4.42 4.26
N PHE A 221 16.28 -3.75 3.44
CA PHE A 221 15.77 -3.07 2.24
C PHE A 221 15.41 -4.10 1.16
N LEU A 222 14.10 -4.38 1.04
CA LEU A 222 13.52 -5.34 0.12
C LEU A 222 12.44 -4.65 -0.76
N PRO A 223 12.81 -3.96 -1.85
CA PRO A 223 11.88 -3.13 -2.61
C PRO A 223 10.72 -3.92 -3.26
N GLY A 224 10.93 -5.21 -3.54
CA GLY A 224 9.93 -6.11 -4.12
C GLY A 224 9.14 -6.95 -3.10
N ARG A 225 9.07 -6.56 -1.82
CA ARG A 225 8.34 -7.34 -0.80
C ARG A 225 6.90 -6.89 -0.59
N VAL A 226 6.09 -7.82 -0.11
CA VAL A 226 4.91 -7.54 0.72
C VAL A 226 4.99 -8.40 1.99
N LEU A 227 4.49 -7.86 3.10
CA LEU A 227 4.50 -8.54 4.40
C LEU A 227 3.09 -8.66 4.98
N LEU A 228 2.73 -9.86 5.42
CA LEU A 228 1.45 -10.17 6.02
C LEU A 228 1.65 -10.89 7.35
N LEU A 229 0.87 -10.50 8.37
CA LEU A 229 0.81 -11.22 9.63
C LEU A 229 -0.47 -12.05 9.69
N ARG A 230 -0.31 -13.34 9.93
CA ARG A 230 -1.38 -14.29 10.20
C ARG A 230 -1.35 -14.59 11.71
N PRO A 231 -2.24 -14.00 12.53
CA PRO A 231 -2.29 -14.28 13.97
C PRO A 231 -2.44 -15.77 14.25
N ALA A 232 -1.64 -16.33 15.16
CA ALA A 232 -1.84 -17.69 15.66
C ALA A 232 -3.19 -17.78 16.44
N GLY A 233 -3.66 -19.01 16.70
CA GLY A 233 -4.85 -19.23 17.55
C GLY A 233 -6.23 -18.99 16.94
N ALA A 234 -6.38 -18.14 15.92
CA ALA A 234 -7.67 -17.97 15.23
C ALA A 234 -7.88 -19.06 14.16
N ALA A 235 -9.03 -19.73 14.22
CA ALA A 235 -9.45 -20.69 13.18
C ALA A 235 -9.68 -19.99 11.83
N GLU A 236 -10.25 -18.77 11.87
CA GLU A 236 -10.46 -17.89 10.73
C GLU A 236 -9.99 -16.47 11.09
N PRO A 237 -8.68 -16.17 10.98
CA PRO A 237 -8.19 -14.83 11.27
C PRO A 237 -8.77 -13.83 10.24
N GLU A 238 -9.04 -12.60 10.66
CA GLU A 238 -9.67 -11.58 9.80
C GLU A 238 -8.91 -11.37 8.49
N ILE A 239 -7.57 -11.42 8.55
CA ILE A 239 -6.71 -11.30 7.37
C ILE A 239 -6.96 -12.39 6.32
N ALA A 240 -7.41 -13.59 6.70
CA ALA A 240 -7.71 -14.67 5.75
C ALA A 240 -8.93 -14.34 4.87
N ARG A 241 -9.77 -13.37 5.25
CA ARG A 241 -10.83 -12.87 4.37
C ARG A 241 -10.27 -12.05 3.21
N LEU A 242 -9.20 -11.32 3.44
CA LEU A 242 -8.55 -10.46 2.43
C LEU A 242 -7.47 -11.21 1.66
N ALA A 243 -6.80 -12.15 2.31
CA ALA A 243 -5.71 -12.96 1.77
C ALA A 243 -5.98 -14.47 2.02
N PRO A 244 -6.92 -15.09 1.30
CA PRO A 244 -7.31 -16.49 1.55
C PRO A 244 -6.15 -17.48 1.45
N TYR A 245 -5.14 -17.19 0.62
CA TYR A 245 -3.96 -18.06 0.45
C TYR A 245 -3.15 -18.20 1.75
N ALA A 246 -3.21 -17.22 2.65
CA ALA A 246 -2.50 -17.24 3.93
C ALA A 246 -3.20 -18.09 5.00
N ALA A 247 -4.45 -18.54 4.77
CA ALA A 247 -5.24 -19.25 5.78
C ALA A 247 -4.56 -20.53 6.28
N ALA A 248 -3.87 -21.25 5.38
CA ALA A 248 -3.17 -22.50 5.67
C ALA A 248 -1.75 -22.31 6.25
N MET A 249 -1.24 -21.08 6.28
CA MET A 249 0.10 -20.77 6.80
C MET A 249 0.00 -20.59 8.32
N THR A 250 0.58 -21.52 9.09
CA THR A 250 0.37 -21.64 10.54
C THR A 250 1.70 -21.65 11.31
N ALA A 251 1.62 -21.46 12.63
CA ALA A 251 2.78 -21.65 13.50
C ALA A 251 3.30 -23.10 13.42
N ILE A 252 4.61 -23.29 13.58
CA ILE A 252 5.28 -24.61 13.52
C ILE A 252 5.74 -24.98 14.91
N ASP A 253 5.33 -26.16 15.39
CA ASP A 253 5.68 -26.67 16.72
C ASP A 253 5.42 -25.64 17.85
N GLY A 254 4.35 -24.86 17.70
CA GLY A 254 3.95 -23.81 18.66
C GLY A 254 4.77 -22.52 18.59
N ARG A 255 5.66 -22.37 17.61
CA ARG A 255 6.50 -21.19 17.37
C ARG A 255 6.03 -20.42 16.14
N ALA A 256 6.29 -19.11 16.14
CA ALA A 256 6.09 -18.29 14.95
C ALA A 256 6.90 -18.83 13.76
N ALA A 257 6.29 -18.82 12.57
CA ALA A 257 6.90 -19.31 11.34
C ALA A 257 6.82 -18.24 10.24
N ALA A 258 7.90 -18.08 9.49
CA ALA A 258 7.95 -17.22 8.31
C ALA A 258 7.89 -18.08 7.03
N TYR A 259 6.94 -17.75 6.17
CA TYR A 259 6.75 -18.31 4.85
C TYR A 259 7.21 -17.28 3.83
N VAL A 260 8.22 -17.62 3.02
CA VAL A 260 8.72 -16.75 1.96
C VAL A 260 8.34 -17.36 0.63
N CYS A 261 7.41 -16.72 -0.06
CA CYS A 261 6.95 -17.12 -1.38
C CYS A 261 7.56 -16.22 -2.46
N ARG A 262 7.82 -16.84 -3.62
CA ARG A 262 8.35 -16.20 -4.82
C ARG A 262 7.63 -16.83 -6.01
N ASN A 263 7.08 -16.03 -6.91
CA ASN A 263 6.45 -16.52 -8.15
C ASN A 263 5.44 -17.67 -7.91
N TYR A 264 4.57 -17.53 -6.90
CA TYR A 264 3.54 -18.52 -6.54
C TYR A 264 4.06 -19.84 -5.95
N ALA A 265 5.35 -19.93 -5.62
CA ALA A 265 5.93 -21.05 -4.90
C ALA A 265 6.50 -20.57 -3.55
N CYS A 266 6.21 -21.29 -2.47
CA CYS A 266 6.76 -21.00 -1.15
C CYS A 266 7.90 -21.96 -0.83
N GLU A 267 8.96 -21.41 -0.24
CA GLU A 267 10.03 -22.20 0.36
C GLU A 267 9.53 -22.92 1.62
N LEU A 268 10.35 -23.83 2.17
CA LEU A 268 10.06 -24.42 3.47
C LEU A 268 10.00 -23.30 4.52
N PRO A 269 8.96 -23.28 5.38
CA PRO A 269 8.83 -22.27 6.41
C PRO A 269 9.94 -22.39 7.45
N VAL A 270 10.40 -21.23 7.95
CA VAL A 270 11.51 -21.12 8.89
C VAL A 270 11.02 -20.50 10.20
N VAL A 271 11.63 -20.91 11.31
CA VAL A 271 11.29 -20.43 12.67
C VAL A 271 12.42 -19.62 13.30
N GLU A 272 13.61 -19.66 12.72
CA GLU A 272 14.78 -18.92 13.17
C GLU A 272 15.01 -17.66 12.32
N VAL A 273 15.37 -16.55 12.97
CA VAL A 273 15.69 -15.29 12.29
C VAL A 273 16.87 -15.43 11.34
N GLY A 274 17.86 -16.27 11.67
CA GLY A 274 19.01 -16.52 10.81
C GLY A 274 18.60 -17.16 9.48
N GLU A 275 17.79 -18.21 9.52
CA GLU A 275 17.26 -18.89 8.33
C GLU A 275 16.38 -17.95 7.50
N LEU A 276 15.56 -17.10 8.15
CA LEU A 276 14.79 -16.09 7.45
C LEU A 276 15.70 -15.11 6.68
N LYS A 277 16.78 -14.62 7.28
CA LYS A 277 17.72 -13.72 6.59
C LYS A 277 18.36 -14.38 5.36
N GLU A 278 18.74 -15.66 5.47
CA GLU A 278 19.25 -16.43 4.32
C GLU A 278 18.20 -16.50 3.19
N LEU A 279 16.93 -16.78 3.51
CA LEU A 279 15.82 -16.78 2.54
C LEU A 279 15.56 -15.38 1.93
N LEU A 280 15.89 -14.31 2.64
CA LEU A 280 15.81 -12.94 2.12
C LEU A 280 17.02 -12.58 1.24
N GLY A 281 18.09 -13.37 1.27
CA GLY A 281 19.34 -13.14 0.54
C GLY A 281 20.30 -12.21 1.29
N LYS A 282 20.35 -12.32 2.61
CA LYS A 282 21.11 -11.48 3.54
C LYS A 282 21.99 -12.30 4.47
#